data_AF-A0A7V2B2R5-F1
#
_entry.id   AF-A0A7V2B2R5-F1
#
_cell.length_a   1.000
_cell.length_b   1.000
_cell.length_c   1.000
_cell.angle_alpha   90.00
_cell.angle_beta   90.00
_cell.angle_gamma   90.00
#
_symmetry.space_group_name_H-M   'P 1'
#
loop_
_entity.id
_entity.type
_entity.pdbx_description
1 polymer ?
#
loop_
_entity_poly.entity_id
_entity_poly.type
_entity_poly.pdbx_seq_one_letter_code
_entity_poly.pdbx_strand_id
1 'polypeptide(L)'
;MIQRVQSLYLLLAAAALGLLVLAPVPGQLLALAGPGWLVLLVRTLGAVLALGAVGLIFLYRQLSRQRKLVVLAQLGVLLLSALYLGGLYVGGALGVRTTEGILWERLFWLALPLIAYLFLRLARRGIEHDLALLQSMHRLR
;
A
#
# COMPACT_ATOMS: atom_id res chain seq x y z
N MET A 1 -14.19 -21.88 -7.57
CA MET A 1 -13.66 -20.74 -6.78
C MET A 1 -13.58 -19.54 -7.72
N ILE A 2 -14.67 -18.76 -7.84
CA ILE A 2 -14.65 -17.56 -8.68
C ILE A 2 -13.65 -16.60 -8.04
N GLN A 3 -12.56 -16.28 -8.75
CA GLN A 3 -11.54 -15.32 -8.32
C GLN A 3 -12.24 -14.02 -7.92
N ARG A 4 -12.29 -13.74 -6.61
CA ARG A 4 -12.86 -12.49 -6.13
C ARG A 4 -11.88 -11.38 -6.46
N VAL A 5 -12.31 -10.38 -7.22
CA VAL A 5 -11.46 -9.27 -7.68
C VAL A 5 -10.71 -8.58 -6.52
N GLN A 6 -11.25 -8.64 -5.29
CA GLN A 6 -10.58 -8.17 -4.07
C GLN A 6 -9.19 -8.79 -3.83
N SER A 7 -8.98 -10.08 -4.14
CA SER A 7 -7.67 -10.73 -3.93
C SER A 7 -6.63 -10.23 -4.93
N LEU A 8 -7.06 -9.86 -6.15
CA LEU A 8 -6.18 -9.24 -7.14
C LEU A 8 -5.73 -7.86 -6.65
N TYR A 9 -6.64 -7.04 -6.12
CA TYR A 9 -6.27 -5.74 -5.57
C TYR A 9 -5.36 -5.85 -4.33
N LEU A 10 -5.59 -6.83 -3.45
CA LEU A 10 -4.68 -7.10 -2.33
C LEU A 10 -3.29 -7.52 -2.81
N LEU A 11 -3.21 -8.35 -3.85
CA LEU A 11 -1.95 -8.76 -4.45
C LEU A 11 -1.21 -7.58 -5.09
N LEU A 12 -1.92 -6.71 -5.81
CA LEU A 12 -1.34 -5.51 -6.41
C LEU A 12 -0.87 -4.51 -5.34
N ALA A 13 -1.61 -4.35 -4.24
CA ALA A 13 -1.16 -3.57 -3.10
C ALA A 13 0.12 -4.15 -2.48
N ALA A 14 0.16 -5.48 -2.28
CA ALA A 14 1.34 -6.17 -1.78
C ALA A 14 2.54 -6.01 -2.72
N ALA A 15 2.33 -6.08 -4.04
CA ALA A 15 3.38 -5.88 -5.03
C ALA A 15 3.92 -4.43 -5.01
N ALA A 16 3.04 -3.42 -4.95
CA ALA A 16 3.47 -2.02 -4.87
C ALA A 16 4.29 -1.75 -3.59
N LEU A 17 3.85 -2.27 -2.43
CA LEU A 17 4.59 -2.16 -1.17
C LEU A 17 5.88 -2.99 -1.19
N GLY A 18 5.85 -4.18 -1.80
CA GLY A 18 7.03 -5.03 -1.99
C GLY A 18 8.09 -4.35 -2.84
N LEU A 19 7.70 -3.72 -3.95
CA LEU A 19 8.61 -2.91 -4.78
C LEU A 19 9.20 -1.75 -4.00
N LEU A 20 8.39 -1.04 -3.20
CA LEU A 20 8.87 0.07 -2.37
C LEU A 20 9.96 -0.36 -1.37
N VAL A 21 9.86 -1.58 -0.83
CA VAL A 21 10.74 -2.05 0.25
C VAL A 21 11.94 -2.83 -0.26
N LEU A 22 11.75 -3.69 -1.26
CA LEU A 22 12.78 -4.59 -1.79
C LEU A 22 13.68 -3.89 -2.81
N ALA A 23 13.17 -2.89 -3.53
CA ALA A 23 14.01 -2.14 -4.46
C ALA A 23 15.06 -1.31 -3.69
N PRO A 24 16.29 -1.18 -4.23
CA PRO A 24 17.32 -0.37 -3.60
C PRO A 24 16.98 1.13 -3.66
N VAL A 25 16.34 1.58 -4.73
CA VAL A 25 16.15 3.01 -5.06
C VAL A 25 15.40 3.78 -3.96
N PRO A 26 14.21 3.36 -3.47
CA PRO A 26 13.50 4.12 -2.44
C PRO A 26 14.29 4.27 -1.15
N GLY A 27 15.00 3.22 -0.74
CA GLY A 27 15.85 3.23 0.45
C GLY A 27 17.07 4.12 0.31
N GLN A 28 17.73 4.09 -0.85
CA GLN A 28 18.87 4.96 -1.17
C GLN A 28 18.46 6.44 -1.20
N LEU A 29 17.34 6.77 -1.86
CA LEU A 29 16.80 8.13 -1.89
C LEU A 29 16.56 8.67 -0.47
N LEU A 30 15.98 7.84 0.40
CA LEU A 30 15.68 8.21 1.78
C LEU A 30 16.94 8.29 2.65
N ALA A 31 17.95 7.42 2.41
CA ALA A 31 19.23 7.45 3.11
C ALA A 31 20.07 8.69 2.79
N LEU A 32 19.97 9.21 1.56
CA LEU A 32 20.62 10.45 1.14
C LEU A 32 19.90 11.69 1.68
N ALA A 33 18.58 11.59 1.88
CA ALA A 33 17.73 12.69 2.28
C ALA A 33 17.63 12.86 3.80
N GLY A 34 17.87 11.81 4.59
CA GLY A 34 17.56 11.83 6.02
C GLY A 34 18.32 10.80 6.84
N PRO A 35 17.98 10.69 8.13
CA PRO A 35 18.70 9.81 9.04
C PRO A 35 18.45 8.34 8.72
N GLY A 36 19.47 7.49 8.89
CA GLY A 36 19.41 6.06 8.52
C GLY A 36 18.31 5.27 9.25
N TRP A 37 17.89 5.69 10.45
CA TRP A 37 16.78 5.03 11.18
C TRP A 37 15.46 5.15 10.42
N LEU A 38 15.25 6.22 9.65
CA LEU A 38 14.03 6.43 8.89
C LEU A 38 13.90 5.41 7.75
N VAL A 39 15.02 5.02 7.15
CA VAL A 39 15.09 3.94 6.14
C VAL A 39 14.66 2.62 6.76
N LEU A 40 15.19 2.30 7.94
CA LEU A 40 14.81 1.07 8.66
C LEU A 40 13.32 1.08 9.00
N LEU A 41 12.79 2.21 9.48
CA LEU A 41 11.38 2.36 9.83
C LEU A 41 10.47 2.17 8.60
N VAL A 42 10.75 2.85 7.49
CA VAL A 42 9.96 2.74 6.25
C VAL A 42 10.02 1.32 5.68
N ARG A 43 11.19 0.66 5.68
CA ARG A 43 11.34 -0.71 5.19
C ARG A 43 10.62 -1.73 6.05
N THR A 44 10.76 -1.65 7.36
CA THR A 44 10.12 -2.58 8.30
C THR A 44 8.60 -2.42 8.28
N LEU A 45 8.08 -1.20 8.36
CA LEU A 45 6.65 -0.92 8.25
C LEU A 45 6.10 -1.35 6.89
N GLY A 46 6.79 -1.01 5.80
CA GLY A 46 6.39 -1.41 4.46
C GLY A 46 6.37 -2.93 4.27
N ALA A 47 7.35 -3.66 4.82
CA ALA A 47 7.41 -5.11 4.76
C ALA A 47 6.24 -5.75 5.51
N VAL A 48 5.94 -5.26 6.73
CA VAL A 48 4.80 -5.72 7.52
C VAL A 48 3.49 -5.50 6.77
N LEU A 49 3.32 -4.34 6.12
CA LEU A 49 2.11 -4.03 5.34
C LEU A 49 2.02 -4.88 4.07
N ALA A 50 3.12 -5.13 3.37
CA ALA A 50 3.16 -5.99 2.19
C ALA A 50 2.79 -7.43 2.54
N LEU A 51 3.42 -8.01 3.57
CA LEU A 51 3.12 -9.35 4.06
C LEU A 51 1.69 -9.43 4.61
N GLY A 52 1.23 -8.39 5.31
CA GLY A 52 -0.14 -8.27 5.78
C GLY A 52 -1.15 -8.30 4.62
N ALA A 53 -0.89 -7.56 3.54
CA ALA A 53 -1.73 -7.57 2.34
C ALA A 53 -1.81 -8.97 1.69
N VAL A 54 -0.70 -9.70 1.62
CA VAL A 54 -0.69 -11.11 1.17
C VAL A 54 -1.50 -12.00 2.12
N GLY A 55 -1.27 -11.88 3.43
CA GLY A 55 -2.01 -12.63 4.46
C GLY A 55 -3.52 -12.42 4.38
N LEU A 56 -3.95 -11.19 4.06
CA LEU A 56 -5.36 -10.84 3.91
C LEU A 56 -6.06 -11.54 2.75
N ILE A 57 -5.33 -12.01 1.72
CA ILE A 57 -5.91 -12.79 0.63
C ILE A 57 -6.52 -14.09 1.16
N PHE A 58 -5.86 -14.72 2.14
CA PHE A 58 -6.31 -15.99 2.73
C PHE A 58 -7.49 -15.82 3.69
N LEU A 59 -7.83 -14.60 4.08
CA LEU A 59 -8.96 -14.29 4.96
C LEU A 59 -10.31 -14.20 4.23
N TYR A 60 -10.41 -14.74 3.01
CA TYR A 60 -11.57 -14.66 2.11
C TYR A 60 -12.89 -15.21 2.69
N ARG A 61 -12.83 -16.09 3.70
CA ARG A 61 -14.02 -16.63 4.37
C ARG A 61 -14.58 -15.70 5.43
N GLN A 62 -13.77 -14.78 5.97
CA GLN A 62 -14.13 -13.92 7.10
C GLN A 62 -14.19 -12.45 6.66
N LEU A 63 -15.09 -12.13 5.73
CA LEU A 63 -15.17 -10.81 5.07
C LEU A 63 -15.24 -9.63 6.06
N SER A 64 -15.99 -9.76 7.16
CA SER A 64 -16.07 -8.72 8.19
C SER A 64 -14.73 -8.44 8.88
N ARG A 65 -13.92 -9.48 9.13
CA ARG A 65 -12.57 -9.35 9.69
C ARG A 65 -11.59 -8.85 8.64
N GLN A 66 -11.67 -9.39 7.42
CA GLN A 66 -10.86 -8.96 6.28
C GLN A 66 -11.04 -7.47 6.03
N ARG A 67 -12.28 -6.95 6.02
CA ARG A 67 -12.58 -5.51 5.88
C ARG A 67 -11.89 -4.66 6.95
N LYS A 68 -12.01 -5.04 8.24
CA LYS A 68 -11.40 -4.30 9.34
C LYS A 68 -9.88 -4.23 9.20
N LEU A 69 -9.25 -5.35 8.85
CA LEU A 69 -7.80 -5.42 8.68
C LEU A 69 -7.33 -4.69 7.42
N VAL A 70 -8.12 -4.68 6.32
CA VAL A 70 -7.81 -3.84 5.15
C VAL A 70 -7.85 -2.36 5.51
N VAL A 71 -8.83 -1.92 6.30
CA VAL A 71 -8.88 -0.52 6.79
C VAL A 71 -7.66 -0.21 7.66
N LEU A 72 -7.25 -1.12 8.55
CA LEU A 72 -6.03 -0.97 9.33
C LEU A 72 -4.79 -0.86 8.44
N ALA A 73 -4.68 -1.70 7.40
CA ALA A 73 -3.61 -1.64 6.42
C ALA A 73 -3.63 -0.30 5.64
N GLN A 74 -4.81 0.24 5.30
CA GLN A 74 -4.93 1.57 4.67
C GLN A 74 -4.37 2.67 5.57
N LEU A 75 -4.70 2.66 6.87
CA LEU A 75 -4.15 3.62 7.83
C LEU A 75 -2.63 3.45 7.95
N GLY A 76 -2.14 2.21 7.98
CA GLY A 76 -0.71 1.92 7.97
C GLY A 76 0.00 2.43 6.71
N VAL A 77 -0.60 2.25 5.52
CA VAL A 77 -0.06 2.79 4.26
C VAL A 77 -0.09 4.31 4.23
N LEU A 78 -1.11 4.97 4.81
CA LEU A 78 -1.10 6.43 4.95
C LEU A 78 0.04 6.91 5.86
N LEU A 79 0.27 6.23 6.99
CA LEU A 79 1.41 6.52 7.87
C LEU A 79 2.74 6.30 7.12
N LEU A 80 2.88 5.18 6.42
CA LEU A 80 4.04 4.89 5.58
C LEU A 80 4.27 5.98 4.52
N SER A 81 3.20 6.43 3.86
CA SER A 81 3.24 7.49 2.85
C SER A 81 3.74 8.79 3.47
N ALA A 82 3.22 9.16 4.65
CA ALA A 82 3.62 10.36 5.37
C ALA A 82 5.10 10.29 5.80
N LEU A 83 5.57 9.15 6.31
CA LEU A 83 6.97 8.95 6.70
C LEU A 83 7.91 8.99 5.49
N TYR A 84 7.56 8.29 4.41
CA TYR A 84 8.39 8.22 3.21
C TYR A 84 8.46 9.56 2.47
N LEU A 85 7.30 10.12 2.11
CA LEU A 85 7.24 11.38 1.36
C LEU A 85 7.65 12.56 2.25
N GLY A 86 7.24 12.57 3.52
CA GLY A 86 7.65 13.60 4.49
C GLY A 86 9.16 13.55 4.75
N GLY A 87 9.75 12.36 4.85
CA GLY A 87 11.20 12.20 4.96
C GLY A 87 11.94 12.78 3.76
N LEU A 88 11.48 12.47 2.55
CA LEU A 88 12.06 13.02 1.32
C LEU A 88 11.82 14.53 1.18
N TYR A 89 10.70 15.04 1.67
CA TYR A 89 10.39 16.47 1.67
C TYR A 89 11.35 17.24 2.59
N VAL A 90 11.47 16.81 3.85
CA VAL A 90 12.38 17.43 4.84
C VAL A 90 13.84 17.36 4.36
N GLY A 91 14.21 16.25 3.72
CA GLY A 91 15.54 16.05 3.15
C GLY A 91 15.81 16.71 1.80
N GLY A 92 14.86 17.48 1.25
CA GLY A 92 15.02 18.17 -0.04
C GLY A 92 15.08 17.25 -1.27
N ALA A 93 14.76 15.96 -1.12
CA ALA A 93 14.83 14.95 -2.18
C ALA A 93 13.49 14.68 -2.89
N LEU A 94 12.41 15.35 -2.49
CA LEU A 94 11.07 15.17 -3.10
C LEU A 94 10.97 15.74 -4.53
N GLY A 95 11.86 16.65 -4.92
CA GLY A 95 11.80 17.32 -6.22
C GLY A 95 11.84 16.34 -7.40
N VAL A 96 10.88 16.46 -8.32
CA VAL A 96 10.76 15.62 -9.53
C VAL A 96 11.03 16.38 -10.83
N ARG A 97 11.27 17.68 -10.77
CA ARG A 97 11.51 18.53 -11.94
C ARG A 97 12.90 19.13 -11.87
N THR A 98 13.63 19.05 -12.98
CA THR A 98 14.94 19.68 -13.19
C THR A 98 14.84 20.68 -14.35
N THR A 99 15.94 21.38 -14.63
CA THR A 99 16.09 22.22 -15.83
C THR A 99 16.00 21.41 -17.13
N GLU A 100 16.33 20.12 -17.08
CA GLU A 100 16.36 19.20 -18.22
C GLU A 100 15.04 18.47 -18.45
N GLY A 101 14.10 18.50 -17.49
CA GLY A 101 12.79 17.89 -17.64
C GLY A 101 12.20 17.28 -16.36
N ILE A 102 11.35 16.26 -16.53
CA ILE A 102 10.70 15.53 -15.44
C ILE A 102 11.44 14.22 -15.17
N LEU A 103 11.78 13.98 -13.91
CA LEU A 103 12.37 12.74 -13.42
C LEU A 103 11.29 11.65 -13.28
N TRP A 104 10.89 11.05 -14.39
CA TRP A 104 9.83 10.03 -14.44
C TRP A 104 10.09 8.82 -13.54
N GLU A 105 11.35 8.37 -13.46
CA GLU A 105 11.74 7.27 -12.57
C GLU A 105 11.49 7.63 -11.11
N ARG A 106 11.91 8.82 -10.67
CA ARG A 106 11.67 9.30 -9.30
C ARG A 106 10.17 9.40 -9.04
N LEU A 107 9.41 9.94 -9.98
CA LEU A 107 7.95 10.04 -9.86
C LEU A 107 7.29 8.67 -9.67
N PHE A 108 7.74 7.64 -10.40
CA PHE A 108 7.25 6.26 -10.24
C PHE A 108 7.45 5.75 -8.80
N TRP A 109 8.66 5.89 -8.25
CA TRP A 109 8.95 5.45 -6.87
C TRP A 109 8.17 6.24 -5.81
N LEU A 110 7.98 7.54 -6.02
CA LEU A 110 7.18 8.40 -5.14
C LEU A 110 5.69 8.04 -5.17
N ALA A 111 5.19 7.55 -6.31
CA ALA A 111 3.79 7.18 -6.48
C ALA A 111 3.43 5.82 -5.86
N LEU A 112 4.39 4.91 -5.64
CA LEU A 112 4.13 3.56 -5.11
C LEU A 112 3.25 3.49 -3.85
N PRO A 113 3.50 4.27 -2.77
CA PRO A 113 2.65 4.20 -1.58
C PRO A 113 1.22 4.70 -1.84
N LEU A 114 1.03 5.68 -2.75
CA LEU A 114 -0.29 6.13 -3.17
C LEU A 114 -1.00 5.05 -4.01
N ILE A 115 -0.28 4.41 -4.92
CA ILE A 115 -0.79 3.29 -5.72
C ILE A 115 -1.24 2.13 -4.81
N ALA A 116 -0.43 1.79 -3.80
CA ALA A 116 -0.79 0.77 -2.82
C ALA A 116 -2.07 1.14 -2.05
N TYR A 117 -2.21 2.39 -1.63
CA TYR A 117 -3.42 2.88 -0.97
C TYR A 117 -4.66 2.75 -1.87
N LEU A 118 -4.53 3.12 -3.15
CA LEU A 118 -5.63 2.99 -4.12
C LEU A 118 -6.05 1.53 -4.29
N PHE A 119 -5.11 0.59 -4.40
CA PHE A 119 -5.43 -0.83 -4.49
C PHE A 119 -6.09 -1.36 -3.21
N LEU A 120 -5.63 -0.97 -2.02
CA LEU A 120 -6.33 -1.34 -0.77
C LEU A 120 -7.75 -0.76 -0.70
N ARG A 121 -7.97 0.45 -1.24
CA ARG A 121 -9.31 1.05 -1.34
C ARG A 121 -10.22 0.27 -2.29
N LEU A 122 -9.69 -0.18 -3.42
CA LEU A 122 -10.43 -1.03 -4.36
C LEU A 122 -10.72 -2.41 -3.77
N ALA A 123 -9.77 -3.01 -3.06
CA ALA A 123 -9.96 -4.25 -2.32
C ALA A 123 -11.10 -4.11 -1.30
N ARG A 124 -11.10 -3.02 -0.51
CA ARG A 124 -12.16 -2.73 0.46
C ARG A 124 -13.54 -2.63 -0.19
N ARG A 125 -13.64 -1.93 -1.32
CA ARG A 125 -14.90 -1.81 -2.08
C ARG A 125 -15.41 -3.18 -2.53
N GLY A 126 -14.52 -4.06 -2.99
CA GLY A 126 -14.87 -5.44 -3.33
C GLY A 126 -15.42 -6.22 -2.12
N ILE A 127 -14.74 -6.13 -0.97
CA ILE A 127 -15.17 -6.80 0.27
C ILE A 127 -16.53 -6.28 0.74
N GLU A 128 -16.78 -4.96 0.65
CA GLU A 128 -18.04 -4.34 1.05
C GLU A 128 -19.20 -4.78 0.14
N HIS A 129 -18.96 -4.90 -1.16
CA HIS A 129 -19.95 -5.43 -2.10
C HIS A 129 -20.30 -6.89 -1.80
N ASP A 130 -19.29 -7.73 -1.58
CA ASP A 130 -19.49 -9.14 -1.21
C ASP A 130 -20.26 -9.30 0.10
N LEU A 131 -19.99 -8.44 1.08
CA LEU A 131 -20.66 -8.44 2.37
C LEU A 131 -22.13 -8.02 2.23
N ALA A 132 -22.44 -7.04 1.38
CA ALA A 132 -23.80 -6.62 1.10
C ALA A 132 -24.64 -7.73 0.43
N LEU A 133 -24.04 -8.47 -0.52
CA LEU A 133 -24.70 -9.62 -1.19
C LEU A 133 -25.05 -10.74 -0.20
N LEU A 134 -24.15 -11.05 0.74
CA LEU A 134 -24.43 -12.03 1.78
C LEU A 134 -25.57 -11.59 2.70
N GLN A 135 -25.59 -10.31 3.08
CA GLN A 135 -26.65 -9.76 3.92
C GLN A 135 -28.02 -9.77 3.22
N SER A 136 -28.09 -9.49 1.92
CA SER A 136 -29.36 -9.56 1.19
C SER A 136 -29.90 -10.99 1.10
N MET A 137 -29.03 -11.99 0.92
CA MET A 137 -29.44 -13.40 0.90
C MET A 137 -29.99 -13.88 2.25
N HIS A 138 -29.43 -13.39 3.36
CA HIS A 138 -29.94 -13.71 4.70
C HIS A 138 -31.30 -13.10 5.01
N ARG A 139 -31.74 -12.06 4.29
CA ARG A 139 -33.06 -11.44 4.47
C ARG A 139 -34.18 -12.15 3.71
N LEU A 140 -33.83 -12.98 2.72
CA LEU A 140 -34.77 -13.74 1.88
C LEU A 140 -35.03 -15.16 2.41
N ARG A 141 -34.33 -15.56 3.47
CA ARG A 141 -34.54 -16.80 4.22
C ARG A 141 -35.17 -16.49 5.55
#